data_AF-A0A2I1XBE2-F1
#
_entry.id   AF-A0A2I1XBE2-F1
#
_cell.length_a   1.000
_cell.length_b   1.000
_cell.length_c   1.000
_cell.angle_alpha   90.00
_cell.angle_beta   90.00
_cell.angle_gamma   90.00
#
_symmetry.space_group_name_H-M   'P 1'
#
loop_
_entity.id
_entity.type
_entity.pdbx_description
1 polymer ?
#
loop_
_entity_poly.entity_id
_entity_poly.type
_entity_poly.pdbx_seq_one_letter_code
_entity_poly.pdbx_strand_id
1 'polypeptide(L)'
;MIDFLYKNKTALAWRALIVIAVWLNGYHYAADKADAKQNALITAYQNSSMAAAKRYADELKKAQAETKRWHDFAQRQSIELASALSELDKTKNTLQEQTHDAIQKDGNGFNGIGSNSLHLYNRAFGYPD
;
A
#
# COMPACT_ATOMS: atom_id res chain seq x y z
N MET A 1 90.09 23.62 -4.57
CA MET A 1 89.71 22.20 -4.83
C MET A 1 88.59 21.67 -3.92
N ILE A 2 88.12 22.45 -2.93
CA ILE A 2 87.08 22.01 -1.95
C ILE A 2 85.65 22.36 -2.44
N ASP A 3 85.47 23.46 -3.17
CA ASP A 3 84.16 23.91 -3.68
C ASP A 3 83.52 22.97 -4.73
N PHE A 4 84.34 22.37 -5.60
CA PHE A 4 83.84 21.48 -6.66
C PHE A 4 83.24 20.17 -6.10
N LEU A 5 83.83 19.67 -5.02
CA LEU A 5 83.36 18.47 -4.32
C LEU A 5 82.09 18.75 -3.50
N TYR A 6 81.96 19.95 -2.93
CA TYR A 6 80.79 20.33 -2.14
C TYR A 6 79.54 20.53 -3.02
N LYS A 7 79.70 21.17 -4.18
CA LYS A 7 78.63 21.41 -5.15
C LYS A 7 78.06 20.13 -5.77
N ASN A 8 78.88 19.10 -5.93
CA ASN A 8 78.45 17.81 -6.48
C ASN A 8 77.70 16.96 -5.43
N LYS A 9 78.06 17.05 -4.14
CA LYS A 9 77.36 16.37 -3.04
C LYS A 9 75.97 16.94 -2.80
N THR A 10 75.81 18.26 -2.84
CA THR A 10 74.50 18.91 -2.71
C THR A 10 73.61 18.62 -3.92
N ALA A 11 74.16 18.61 -5.14
CA ALA A 11 73.42 18.22 -6.34
C ALA A 11 72.94 16.75 -6.30
N LEU A 12 73.76 15.84 -5.77
CA LEU A 12 73.37 14.44 -5.51
C LEU A 12 72.25 14.33 -4.47
N ALA A 13 72.33 15.10 -3.38
CA ALA A 13 71.29 15.13 -2.35
C ALA A 13 69.95 15.65 -2.90
N TRP A 14 69.96 16.71 -3.72
CA TRP A 14 68.75 17.21 -4.38
C TRP A 14 68.12 16.19 -5.33
N ARG A 15 68.94 15.46 -6.11
CA ARG A 15 68.45 14.38 -6.98
C ARG A 15 67.81 13.24 -6.20
N ALA A 16 68.43 12.83 -5.08
CA ALA A 16 67.87 11.80 -4.21
C ALA A 16 66.51 12.23 -3.61
N LEU A 17 66.38 13.48 -3.17
CA LEU A 17 65.12 14.02 -2.66
C LEU A 17 64.02 14.05 -3.73
N ILE A 18 64.34 14.39 -4.97
CA ILE A 18 63.37 14.38 -6.08
C ILE A 18 62.88 12.95 -6.35
N VAL A 19 63.78 11.96 -6.34
CA VAL A 19 63.39 10.55 -6.54
C VAL A 19 62.48 10.06 -5.41
N ILE A 20 62.79 10.40 -4.16
CA ILE A 20 61.94 10.06 -3.01
C ILE A 20 60.58 10.75 -3.12
N ALA A 21 60.53 12.03 -3.49
CA ALA A 21 59.29 12.76 -3.66
C ALA A 21 58.40 12.16 -4.76
N VAL A 22 58.99 11.77 -5.90
CA VAL A 22 58.26 11.09 -6.99
C VAL A 22 57.74 9.73 -6.53
N TRP A 23 58.53 8.97 -5.79
CA TRP A 23 58.13 7.66 -5.27
C TRP A 23 56.96 7.76 -4.28
N LEU A 24 57.02 8.70 -3.34
CA LEU A 24 55.93 8.95 -2.38
C LEU A 24 54.65 9.43 -3.08
N ASN A 25 54.76 10.38 -4.02
CA ASN A 25 53.60 10.86 -4.78
C ASN A 25 52.97 9.77 -5.66
N GLY A 26 53.79 8.89 -6.26
CA GLY A 26 53.30 7.76 -7.03
C GLY A 26 52.54 6.74 -6.17
N TYR A 27 52.99 6.49 -4.94
CA TYR A 27 52.32 5.59 -4.00
C TYR A 27 50.96 6.15 -3.55
N HIS A 28 50.91 7.44 -3.21
CA HIS A 28 49.65 8.11 -2.86
C HIS A 28 48.66 8.12 -4.04
N TYR A 29 49.13 8.40 -5.26
CA TYR A 29 48.27 8.37 -6.45
C TYR A 29 47.69 6.99 -6.76
N ALA A 30 48.46 5.93 -6.51
CA ALA A 30 47.98 4.55 -6.67
C ALA A 30 46.94 4.16 -5.60
N ALA A 31 47.15 4.58 -4.34
CA ALA A 31 46.21 4.37 -3.24
C ALA A 31 44.89 5.13 -3.48
N ASP A 32 44.94 6.41 -3.84
CA ASP A 32 43.76 7.23 -4.12
C ASP A 32 42.92 6.65 -5.27
N LYS A 33 43.57 6.10 -6.31
CA LYS A 33 42.89 5.43 -7.42
C LYS A 33 42.21 4.12 -6.99
N ALA A 34 42.78 3.39 -6.05
CA ALA A 34 42.18 2.18 -5.51
C ALA A 34 40.94 2.54 -4.67
N ASP A 35 41.05 3.53 -3.80
CA ASP A 35 39.97 4.02 -2.95
C ASP A 35 38.82 4.62 -3.78
N ALA A 36 39.13 5.37 -4.83
CA ALA A 36 38.13 5.92 -5.74
C ALA A 36 37.32 4.82 -6.45
N LYS A 37 37.96 3.72 -6.87
CA LYS A 37 37.27 2.58 -7.48
C LYS A 37 36.38 1.85 -6.47
N GLN A 38 36.88 1.65 -5.25
CA GLN A 38 36.13 0.99 -4.19
C GLN A 38 34.91 1.83 -3.78
N ASN A 39 35.08 3.14 -3.61
CA ASN A 39 33.98 4.05 -3.33
C ASN A 39 32.95 4.09 -4.46
N ALA A 40 33.39 4.12 -5.73
CA ALA A 40 32.47 4.07 -6.87
C ALA A 40 31.63 2.78 -6.89
N LEU A 41 32.23 1.63 -6.56
CA LEU A 41 31.51 0.35 -6.45
C LEU A 41 30.53 0.36 -5.29
N ILE A 42 30.92 0.86 -4.12
CA ILE A 42 30.04 0.97 -2.94
C ILE A 42 28.86 1.89 -3.26
N THR A 43 29.10 3.05 -3.85
CA THR A 43 28.04 3.98 -4.24
C THR A 43 27.11 3.40 -5.30
N ALA A 44 27.64 2.69 -6.31
CA ALA A 44 26.82 2.01 -7.30
C ALA A 44 25.94 0.92 -6.67
N TYR A 45 26.52 0.13 -5.75
CA TYR A 45 25.77 -0.89 -5.02
C TYR A 45 24.67 -0.27 -4.14
N GLN A 46 24.99 0.77 -3.37
CA GLN A 46 24.03 1.50 -2.54
C GLN A 46 22.89 2.11 -3.36
N ASN A 47 23.20 2.70 -4.52
CA ASN A 47 22.18 3.24 -5.42
C ASN A 47 21.28 2.14 -5.98
N SER A 48 21.86 0.99 -6.36
CA SER A 48 21.10 -0.16 -6.87
C SER A 48 20.20 -0.78 -5.79
N SER A 49 20.70 -0.91 -4.55
CA SER A 49 19.94 -1.49 -3.44
C SER A 49 18.81 -0.56 -2.99
N MET A 50 19.05 0.75 -2.96
CA MET A 50 18.01 1.75 -2.70
C MET A 50 16.93 1.75 -3.79
N ALA A 51 17.30 1.62 -5.06
CA ALA A 51 16.33 1.55 -6.15
C ALA A 51 15.48 0.28 -6.06
N ALA A 52 16.08 -0.87 -5.75
CA ALA A 52 15.36 -2.11 -5.52
C ALA A 52 14.40 -1.99 -4.32
N ALA A 53 14.88 -1.47 -3.18
CA ALA A 53 14.07 -1.27 -1.98
C ALA A 53 12.87 -0.33 -2.24
N LYS A 54 13.06 0.75 -3.01
CA LYS A 54 11.96 1.65 -3.41
C LYS A 54 10.92 0.93 -4.26
N ARG A 55 11.33 0.12 -5.23
CA ARG A 55 10.41 -0.67 -6.07
C ARG A 55 9.58 -1.65 -5.23
N TYR A 56 10.23 -2.39 -4.33
CA TYR A 56 9.52 -3.29 -3.42
C TYR A 56 8.54 -2.54 -2.50
N ALA A 57 8.93 -1.37 -1.99
CA ALA A 57 8.04 -0.54 -1.17
C ALA A 57 6.83 -0.03 -1.96
N ASP A 58 7.03 0.39 -3.22
CA ASP A 58 5.96 0.86 -4.09
C ASP A 58 5.02 -0.28 -4.50
N GLU A 59 5.56 -1.48 -4.79
CA GLU A 59 4.77 -2.68 -5.06
C GLU A 59 3.95 -3.11 -3.84
N LEU A 60 4.56 -3.11 -2.65
CA LEU A 60 3.86 -3.41 -1.41
C LEU A 60 2.73 -2.40 -1.14
N LYS A 61 2.99 -1.11 -1.36
CA LYS A 61 1.98 -0.05 -1.19
C LYS A 61 0.82 -0.21 -2.17
N LYS A 62 1.09 -0.60 -3.42
CA LYS A 62 0.05 -0.90 -4.42
C LYS A 62 -0.79 -2.10 -3.99
N ALA A 63 -0.15 -3.20 -3.57
CA ALA A 63 -0.84 -4.40 -3.11
C ALA A 63 -1.71 -4.12 -1.87
N GLN A 64 -1.21 -3.32 -0.91
CA GLN A 64 -1.98 -2.89 0.25
C GLN A 64 -3.19 -2.03 -0.13
N ALA A 65 -3.01 -1.08 -1.06
CA ALA A 65 -4.10 -0.22 -1.53
C ALA A 65 -5.20 -1.05 -2.23
N GLU A 66 -4.82 -2.03 -3.04
CA GLU A 66 -5.76 -2.94 -3.70
C GLU A 66 -6.50 -3.81 -2.69
N THR A 67 -5.78 -4.40 -1.72
CA THR A 67 -6.38 -5.21 -0.65
C THR A 67 -7.39 -4.40 0.15
N LYS A 68 -7.03 -3.16 0.53
CA LYS A 68 -7.93 -2.25 1.24
C LYS A 68 -9.17 -1.94 0.41
N ARG A 69 -9.01 -1.66 -0.89
CA ARG A 69 -10.14 -1.39 -1.78
C ARG A 69 -11.12 -2.57 -1.85
N TRP A 70 -10.61 -3.79 -1.96
CA TRP A 70 -11.44 -4.99 -1.98
C TRP A 70 -12.13 -5.25 -0.65
N HIS A 71 -11.42 -5.04 0.47
CA HIS A 71 -12.02 -5.15 1.80
C HIS A 71 -13.14 -4.13 2.01
N ASP A 72 -12.91 -2.85 1.67
CA ASP A 72 -13.91 -1.79 1.78
C ASP A 72 -15.12 -2.04 0.86
N PHE A 73 -14.91 -2.68 -0.29
CA PHE A 73 -15.99 -3.08 -1.20
C PHE A 73 -16.81 -4.26 -0.64
N ALA A 74 -16.15 -5.29 -0.11
CA ALA A 74 -16.81 -6.43 0.50
C ALA A 74 -17.59 -6.03 1.76
N GLN A 75 -17.01 -5.16 2.59
CA GLN A 75 -17.67 -4.65 3.79
C GLN A 75 -18.91 -3.82 3.43
N ARG A 76 -18.84 -2.96 2.42
CA ARG A 76 -20.01 -2.20 1.96
C ARG A 76 -21.14 -3.10 1.47
N GLN A 77 -20.82 -4.08 0.62
CA GLN A 77 -21.83 -5.05 0.16
C GLN A 77 -22.42 -5.86 1.32
N SER A 78 -21.59 -6.23 2.31
CA SER A 78 -22.08 -6.97 3.48
C SER A 78 -23.04 -6.14 4.32
N ILE A 79 -22.75 -4.84 4.51
CA ILE A 79 -23.64 -3.91 5.22
C ILE A 79 -24.94 -3.70 4.45
N GLU A 80 -24.85 -3.48 3.14
CA GLU A 80 -26.02 -3.30 2.28
C GLU A 80 -26.92 -4.55 2.29
N LEU A 81 -26.32 -5.73 2.17
CA LEU A 81 -27.05 -7.00 2.25
C LEU A 81 -27.70 -7.19 3.62
N ALA A 82 -26.98 -6.90 4.71
CA ALA A 82 -27.54 -6.99 6.05
C ALA A 82 -28.70 -6.00 6.26
N SER A 83 -28.61 -4.78 5.71
CA SER A 83 -29.69 -3.80 5.73
C SER A 83 -30.91 -4.30 4.96
N ALA A 84 -30.71 -4.79 3.73
CA ALA A 84 -31.77 -5.32 2.89
C ALA A 84 -32.48 -6.53 3.55
N LEU A 85 -31.71 -7.43 4.17
CA LEU A 85 -32.28 -8.56 4.91
C LEU A 85 -33.08 -8.10 6.13
N SER A 86 -32.58 -7.11 6.87
CA SER A 86 -33.31 -6.54 8.02
C SER A 86 -34.60 -5.85 7.59
N GLU A 87 -34.59 -5.10 6.50
CA GLU A 87 -35.80 -4.49 5.92
C GLU A 87 -36.80 -5.56 5.47
N LEU A 88 -36.32 -6.61 4.78
CA LEU A 88 -37.15 -7.72 4.35
C LEU A 88 -37.82 -8.43 5.54
N ASP A 89 -37.07 -8.70 6.60
CA ASP A 89 -37.60 -9.32 7.82
C ASP A 89 -38.64 -8.44 8.52
N LYS A 90 -38.38 -7.13 8.60
CA LYS A 90 -39.36 -6.17 9.14
C LYS A 90 -40.64 -6.16 8.31
N THR A 91 -40.54 -6.05 6.99
CA THR A 91 -41.70 -6.05 6.09
C THR A 91 -42.48 -7.35 6.20
N LYS A 92 -41.79 -8.49 6.29
CA LYS A 92 -42.42 -9.81 6.48
C LYS A 92 -43.19 -9.88 7.80
N ASN A 93 -42.59 -9.43 8.90
CA ASN A 93 -43.25 -9.41 10.21
C ASN A 93 -44.46 -8.49 10.21
N THR A 94 -44.34 -7.28 9.68
CA THR A 94 -45.46 -6.35 9.54
C THR A 94 -46.59 -6.94 8.70
N LEU A 95 -46.29 -7.58 7.57
CA LEU A 95 -47.30 -8.25 6.73
C LEU A 95 -47.99 -9.39 7.48
N GLN A 96 -47.24 -10.17 8.26
CA GLN A 96 -47.79 -11.25 9.08
C GLN A 96 -48.72 -10.73 10.17
N GLU A 97 -48.33 -9.68 10.87
CA GLU A 97 -49.15 -8.99 11.87
C GLU A 97 -50.43 -8.43 11.23
N GLN A 98 -50.30 -7.70 10.12
CA GLN A 98 -51.43 -7.14 9.37
C GLN A 98 -52.42 -8.22 8.91
N THR A 99 -51.91 -9.36 8.45
CA THR A 99 -52.73 -10.50 8.04
C THR A 99 -53.46 -11.10 9.25
N HIS A 100 -52.76 -11.29 10.37
CA HIS A 100 -53.35 -11.82 11.60
C HIS A 100 -54.45 -10.91 12.14
N ASP A 101 -54.18 -9.61 12.21
CA ASP A 101 -55.14 -8.59 12.65
C ASP A 101 -56.37 -8.52 11.74
N ALA A 102 -56.19 -8.62 10.42
CA ALA A 102 -57.31 -8.64 9.47
C ALA A 102 -58.22 -9.86 9.71
N ILE A 103 -57.63 -11.05 9.86
CA ILE A 103 -58.37 -12.29 10.16
C ILE A 103 -59.09 -12.18 11.51
N GLN A 104 -58.43 -11.65 12.54
CA GLN A 104 -59.04 -11.49 13.87
C GLN A 104 -60.22 -10.51 13.85
N LYS A 105 -60.10 -9.39 13.12
CA LYS A 105 -61.17 -8.40 12.96
C LYS A 105 -62.35 -8.92 12.14
N ASP A 106 -62.09 -9.76 11.14
CA ASP A 106 -63.13 -10.37 10.32
C ASP A 106 -63.92 -11.44 11.12
N GLY A 107 -63.29 -12.07 12.10
CA GLY A 107 -63.94 -12.88 13.13
C GLY A 107 -64.34 -14.30 12.70
N ASN A 108 -64.48 -15.21 13.67
CA ASN A 108 -64.72 -16.65 13.46
C ASN A 108 -66.07 -17.01 12.79
N GLY A 109 -66.99 -16.05 12.62
CA GLY A 109 -68.32 -16.28 12.05
C GLY A 109 -68.42 -16.05 10.54
N PHE A 110 -67.32 -15.62 9.90
CA PHE A 110 -67.31 -15.28 8.48
C PHE A 110 -66.87 -16.50 7.63
N ASN A 111 -67.74 -16.99 6.73
CA ASN A 111 -67.48 -18.15 5.86
C ASN A 111 -66.75 -17.79 4.54
N GLY A 112 -66.10 -16.62 4.46
CA GLY A 112 -65.45 -16.10 3.25
C GLY A 112 -64.32 -15.11 3.55
N ILE A 113 -63.87 -14.33 2.54
CA ILE A 113 -62.91 -13.22 2.77
C ILE A 113 -63.69 -12.05 3.41
N GLY A 114 -63.38 -11.72 4.66
CA GLY A 114 -63.98 -10.58 5.35
C GLY A 114 -63.48 -9.23 4.84
N SER A 115 -64.15 -8.16 5.25
CA SER A 115 -63.91 -6.80 4.74
C SER A 115 -62.46 -6.34 4.94
N ASN A 116 -61.83 -6.66 6.08
CA ASN A 116 -60.46 -6.24 6.37
C ASN A 116 -59.45 -7.06 5.55
N SER A 117 -59.68 -8.37 5.40
CA SER A 117 -58.84 -9.22 4.57
C SER A 117 -58.95 -8.87 3.08
N LEU A 118 -60.13 -8.45 2.61
CA LEU A 118 -60.33 -7.99 1.23
C LEU A 118 -59.60 -6.68 0.95
N HIS A 119 -59.61 -5.74 1.90
CA HIS A 119 -58.80 -4.52 1.82
C HIS A 119 -57.30 -4.84 1.72
N LEU A 120 -56.81 -5.78 2.54
CA LEU A 120 -55.41 -6.21 2.47
C LEU A 120 -55.05 -6.81 1.11
N TYR A 121 -55.95 -7.65 0.56
CA TYR A 121 -55.79 -8.26 -0.74
C TYR A 121 -55.77 -7.20 -1.86
N ASN A 122 -56.74 -6.28 -1.87
CA ASN A 122 -56.81 -5.20 -2.86
C ASN A 122 -55.56 -4.31 -2.82
N ARG A 123 -55.08 -3.98 -1.62
CA ARG A 123 -53.83 -3.23 -1.44
C ARG A 123 -52.61 -3.96 -2.00
N ALA A 124 -52.54 -5.29 -1.84
CA ALA A 124 -51.45 -6.10 -2.39
C ALA A 124 -51.45 -6.12 -3.94
N PHE A 125 -52.62 -5.97 -4.57
CA PHE A 125 -52.76 -5.81 -6.03
C PHE A 125 -52.66 -4.36 -6.52
N GLY A 126 -52.39 -3.41 -5.62
CA GLY A 126 -52.21 -2.00 -5.97
C GLY A 126 -53.52 -1.21 -6.16
N TYR A 127 -54.65 -1.76 -5.71
CA TYR A 127 -55.89 -1.00 -5.67
C TYR A 127 -55.90 -0.05 -4.46
N PRO A 128 -56.34 1.20 -4.63
CA PRO A 128 -56.50 2.13 -3.51
C PRO A 128 -57.60 1.65 -2.55
N ASP A 129 -57.43 2.00 -1.26
CA ASP A 129 -58.39 1.66 -0.19
C ASP A 129 -59.75 2.34 -0.37
#